data_AF-A0A0S3PZP7-F1
#
_entry.id   AF-A0A0S3PZP7-F1
#
_cell.length_a   1.000
_cell.length_b   1.000
_cell.length_c   1.000
_cell.angle_alpha   90.00
_cell.angle_beta   90.00
_cell.angle_gamma   90.00
#
_symmetry.space_group_name_H-M   'P 1'
#
loop_
_entity.id
_entity.type
_entity.pdbx_description
1 polymer ?
#
loop_
_entity_poly.entity_id
_entity_poly.type
_entity_poly.pdbx_seq_one_letter_code
_entity_poly.pdbx_strand_id
1 'polypeptide(L)'
;MADQNDAKPEQKEAPKLDPQAAFRDVMAQWEKGFNKLANDTMGTEVFAQAMHKFTNVPMGMQNQLGEMIGRYLAALNLPSRAEMVNIGERMKSMEASLARIEARLVSVTNAAAAEAISTAPPTSKPPRTKKPPSAEGSA
;
A
#
# COMPACT_ATOMS: atom_id res chain seq x y z
N MET A 1 23.64 30.39 -48.39
CA MET A 1 22.72 29.25 -48.32
C MET A 1 22.89 28.59 -46.97
N ALA A 2 22.07 29.00 -46.01
CA ALA A 2 21.96 28.37 -44.71
C ALA A 2 20.47 28.38 -44.37
N ASP A 3 19.82 27.24 -44.52
CA ASP A 3 18.49 27.02 -43.98
C ASP A 3 18.50 25.62 -43.35
N GLN A 4 18.75 25.62 -42.04
CA GLN A 4 18.70 24.43 -41.20
C GLN A 4 17.24 24.10 -40.95
N ASN A 5 16.87 22.95 -41.45
CA ASN A 5 15.65 22.23 -41.19
C ASN A 5 15.62 21.78 -39.70
N ASP A 6 15.07 22.63 -38.83
CA ASP A 6 14.72 22.28 -37.43
C ASP A 6 13.24 22.55 -37.19
N ALA A 7 12.38 21.82 -37.91
CA ALA A 7 10.97 21.70 -37.55
C ALA A 7 10.85 20.75 -36.34
N LYS A 8 11.08 21.28 -35.14
CA LYS A 8 10.65 20.65 -33.89
C LYS A 8 9.12 20.52 -33.91
N PRO A 9 8.54 19.32 -33.81
CA PRO A 9 7.09 19.20 -33.76
C PRO A 9 6.62 19.80 -32.43
N GLU A 10 5.86 20.89 -32.50
CA GLU A 10 5.05 21.38 -31.40
C GLU A 10 4.08 20.26 -31.03
N GLN A 11 4.45 19.53 -29.97
CA GLN A 11 3.52 18.70 -29.23
C GLN A 11 2.46 19.63 -28.66
N LYS A 12 1.40 19.85 -29.43
CA LYS A 12 0.11 20.31 -28.91
C LYS A 12 -0.31 19.27 -27.90
N GLU A 13 0.00 19.52 -26.63
CA GLU A 13 -0.50 18.73 -25.52
C GLU A 13 -2.02 18.65 -25.68
N ALA A 14 -2.52 17.45 -25.95
CA ALA A 14 -3.93 17.16 -25.83
C ALA A 14 -4.39 17.70 -24.47
N PRO A 15 -5.56 18.34 -24.36
CA PRO A 15 -6.05 18.83 -23.09
C PRO A 15 -6.21 17.62 -22.18
N LYS A 16 -5.18 17.38 -21.35
CA LYS A 16 -5.20 16.38 -20.30
C LYS A 16 -6.28 16.91 -19.37
N LEU A 17 -7.44 16.28 -19.42
CA LEU A 17 -8.52 16.52 -18.47
C LEU A 17 -7.93 16.24 -17.10
N ASP A 18 -7.42 17.27 -16.43
CA ASP A 18 -6.70 17.12 -15.17
C ASP A 18 -7.74 16.87 -14.07
N PRO A 19 -7.82 15.65 -13.50
CA PRO A 19 -8.82 15.33 -12.49
C PRO A 19 -8.64 16.19 -11.23
N GLN A 20 -7.42 16.68 -10.94
CA GLN A 20 -7.19 17.61 -9.85
C GLN A 20 -7.78 18.98 -10.15
N ALA A 21 -7.64 19.46 -11.39
CA ALA A 21 -8.25 20.73 -11.81
C ALA A 21 -9.78 20.65 -11.79
N ALA A 22 -10.37 19.55 -12.27
CA ALA A 22 -11.81 19.32 -12.22
C ALA A 22 -12.33 19.25 -10.78
N PHE A 23 -11.64 18.52 -9.89
CA PHE A 23 -11.98 18.46 -8.47
C PHE A 23 -11.90 19.83 -7.79
N ARG A 24 -10.85 20.60 -8.09
CA ARG A 24 -10.65 21.95 -7.57
C ARG A 24 -11.77 22.90 -8.02
N ASP A 25 -12.22 22.79 -9.26
CA ASP A 25 -13.34 23.61 -9.76
C ASP A 25 -14.65 23.27 -9.04
N VAL A 26 -14.95 21.97 -8.85
CA VAL A 26 -16.11 21.52 -8.06
C VAL A 26 -16.05 22.05 -6.63
N MET A 27 -14.88 22.01 -5.99
CA MET A 27 -14.67 22.58 -4.65
C MET A 27 -14.87 24.09 -4.62
N ALA A 28 -14.38 24.82 -5.62
CA ALA A 28 -14.56 26.27 -5.71
C ALA A 28 -16.03 26.66 -5.92
N GLN A 29 -16.77 25.88 -6.71
CA GLN A 29 -18.22 26.06 -6.87
C GLN A 29 -18.97 25.78 -5.57
N TRP A 30 -18.55 24.75 -4.83
CA TRP A 30 -19.13 24.40 -3.53
C TRP A 30 -18.87 25.48 -2.48
N GLU A 31 -17.66 26.01 -2.39
CA GLU A 31 -17.30 27.10 -1.47
C GLU A 31 -18.16 28.35 -1.72
N LYS A 32 -18.38 28.71 -2.99
CA LYS A 32 -19.29 29.82 -3.35
C LYS A 32 -20.73 29.55 -2.92
N GLY A 33 -21.22 28.32 -3.14
CA GLY A 33 -22.55 27.91 -2.72
C GLY A 33 -22.71 27.94 -1.19
N PHE A 34 -21.69 27.49 -0.47
CA PHE A 34 -21.65 27.52 0.98
C PHE A 34 -21.56 28.94 1.53
N ASN A 35 -20.74 29.82 0.96
CA ASN A 35 -20.68 31.23 1.35
C ASN A 35 -22.04 31.92 1.15
N LYS A 36 -22.73 31.65 0.05
CA LYS A 36 -24.09 32.18 -0.19
C LYS A 36 -25.09 31.64 0.83
N LEU A 37 -25.09 30.33 1.07
CA LEU A 37 -25.96 29.69 2.05
C LEU A 37 -25.67 30.18 3.47
N ALA A 38 -24.40 30.34 3.82
CA ALA A 38 -23.96 30.85 5.12
C ALA A 38 -24.47 32.27 5.33
N ASN A 39 -24.28 33.15 4.35
CA ASN A 39 -24.69 34.54 4.41
C ASN A 39 -26.22 34.70 4.48
N ASP A 40 -26.96 33.83 3.79
CA ASP A 40 -28.43 33.89 3.72
C ASP A 40 -29.13 33.11 4.86
N THR A 41 -28.48 32.11 5.48
CA THR A 41 -29.19 31.04 6.22
C THR A 41 -28.64 30.75 7.62
N MET A 42 -27.39 31.08 7.96
CA MET A 42 -26.78 30.70 9.26
C MET A 42 -27.48 31.26 10.51
N GLY A 43 -28.34 32.28 10.36
CA GLY A 43 -29.15 32.84 11.45
C GLY A 43 -30.61 32.39 11.47
N THR A 44 -31.03 31.51 10.57
CA THR A 44 -32.46 31.18 10.40
C THR A 44 -32.87 29.92 11.17
N GLU A 45 -34.06 29.93 11.77
CA GLU A 45 -34.65 28.77 12.46
C GLU A 45 -34.80 27.55 11.54
N VAL A 46 -34.97 27.78 10.23
CA VAL A 46 -35.05 26.72 9.22
C VAL A 46 -33.72 25.96 9.11
N PHE A 47 -32.58 26.65 9.21
CA PHE A 47 -31.27 26.01 9.25
C PHE A 47 -31.09 25.16 10.51
N ALA A 48 -31.50 25.68 11.67
CA ALA A 48 -31.41 24.94 12.93
C ALA A 48 -32.29 23.68 12.91
N GLN A 49 -33.53 23.77 12.40
CA GLN A 49 -34.40 22.60 12.24
C GLN A 49 -33.86 21.59 11.21
N ALA A 50 -33.30 22.08 10.11
CA ALA A 50 -32.67 21.22 9.11
C ALA A 50 -31.45 20.50 9.68
N MET A 51 -30.61 21.19 10.45
CA MET A 51 -29.45 20.60 11.11
C MET A 51 -29.86 19.54 12.14
N HIS A 52 -30.89 19.80 12.95
CA HIS A 52 -31.45 18.80 13.87
C HIS A 52 -31.97 17.55 13.14
N LYS A 53 -32.62 17.71 11.99
CA LYS A 53 -33.05 16.59 11.15
C LYS A 53 -31.87 15.86 10.52
N PHE A 54 -30.83 16.59 10.12
CA PHE A 54 -29.60 16.04 9.55
C PHE A 54 -28.81 15.21 10.58
N THR A 55 -28.76 15.66 11.84
CA THR A 55 -28.15 14.90 12.94
C THR A 55 -28.91 13.60 13.24
N ASN A 56 -30.21 13.55 12.93
CA ASN A 56 -31.04 12.35 13.09
C ASN A 56 -31.01 11.40 11.88
N VAL A 57 -30.15 11.65 10.87
CA VAL A 57 -30.02 10.75 9.72
C VAL A 57 -29.36 9.43 10.18
N PRO A 58 -29.98 8.28 9.89
CA PRO A 58 -29.45 6.99 10.33
C PRO A 58 -28.11 6.68 9.64
N MET A 59 -27.19 6.07 10.40
CA MET A 59 -25.83 5.69 9.99
C MET A 59 -25.77 4.85 8.69
N GLY A 60 -26.87 4.20 8.30
CA GLY A 60 -26.98 3.46 7.03
C GLY A 60 -26.95 4.32 5.75
N MET A 61 -27.30 5.61 5.84
CA MET A 61 -27.27 6.53 4.69
C MET A 61 -25.84 6.77 4.19
N GLN A 62 -24.85 6.74 5.09
CA GLN A 62 -23.44 6.93 4.73
C GLN A 62 -22.93 5.83 3.80
N ASN A 63 -23.36 4.58 4.01
CA ASN A 63 -23.00 3.44 3.16
C ASN A 63 -23.65 3.55 1.78
N GLN A 64 -24.93 3.90 1.70
CA GLN A 64 -25.62 4.09 0.42
C GLN A 64 -25.01 5.25 -0.39
N LEU A 65 -24.66 6.35 0.27
CA LEU A 65 -23.96 7.46 -0.38
C LEU A 65 -22.57 7.03 -0.89
N GLY A 66 -21.82 6.28 -0.08
CA GLY A 66 -20.52 5.73 -0.46
C GLY A 66 -20.61 4.79 -1.66
N GLU A 67 -21.65 3.98 -1.76
CA GLU A 67 -21.88 3.09 -2.89
C GLU A 67 -22.26 3.87 -4.16
N MET A 68 -23.09 4.90 -4.04
CA MET A 68 -23.46 5.77 -5.17
C MET A 68 -22.25 6.53 -5.73
N ILE A 69 -21.43 7.11 -4.84
CA ILE A 69 -20.20 7.80 -5.22
C ILE A 69 -19.20 6.79 -5.79
N GLY A 70 -19.09 5.59 -5.20
CA GLY A 70 -18.23 4.52 -5.72
C GLY A 70 -18.60 4.13 -7.16
N ARG A 71 -19.89 4.00 -7.47
CA ARG A 71 -20.39 3.75 -8.83
C ARG A 71 -20.08 4.91 -9.78
N TYR A 72 -20.20 6.16 -9.30
CA TYR A 72 -19.84 7.35 -10.08
C TYR A 72 -18.33 7.44 -10.37
N LEU A 73 -17.49 7.15 -9.37
CA LEU A 73 -16.04 7.09 -9.53
C LEU A 73 -15.62 5.95 -10.48
N ALA A 74 -16.23 4.77 -10.34
CA ALA A 74 -16.01 3.66 -11.27
C ALA A 74 -16.40 4.02 -12.71
N ALA A 75 -17.48 4.77 -12.91
CA ALA A 75 -17.87 5.28 -14.23
C ALA A 75 -16.86 6.28 -14.82
N LEU A 76 -16.09 6.96 -13.96
CA LEU A 76 -14.98 7.85 -14.34
C LEU A 76 -13.61 7.15 -14.37
N ASN A 77 -13.58 5.81 -14.29
CA ASN A 77 -12.33 5.02 -14.20
C ASN A 77 -11.45 5.37 -12.99
N LEU A 78 -12.03 5.95 -11.93
CA LEU A 78 -11.34 6.25 -10.69
C LEU A 78 -11.60 5.14 -9.66
N PRO A 79 -10.55 4.57 -9.02
CA PRO A 79 -10.73 3.50 -8.05
C PRO A 79 -11.47 3.99 -6.82
N SER A 80 -12.46 3.22 -6.38
CA SER A 80 -13.24 3.54 -5.18
C SER A 80 -12.47 3.25 -3.89
N ARG A 81 -12.90 3.85 -2.75
CA ARG A 81 -12.27 3.60 -1.45
C ARG A 81 -12.32 2.12 -1.04
N ALA A 82 -13.46 1.46 -1.27
CA ALA A 82 -13.62 0.04 -0.96
C ALA A 82 -12.64 -0.83 -1.77
N GLU A 83 -12.40 -0.44 -3.01
CA GLU A 83 -11.49 -1.14 -3.91
C GLU A 83 -10.02 -0.95 -3.52
N MET A 84 -9.65 0.25 -3.05
CA MET A 84 -8.32 0.49 -2.46
C MET A 84 -8.07 -0.37 -1.22
N VAL A 85 -9.08 -0.54 -0.36
CA VAL A 85 -8.98 -1.43 0.82
C VAL A 85 -8.80 -2.88 0.39
N ASN A 86 -9.58 -3.35 -0.59
CA ASN A 86 -9.47 -4.71 -1.13
C ASN A 86 -8.07 -4.97 -1.73
N ILE A 87 -7.53 -4.02 -2.49
CA ILE A 87 -6.15 -4.10 -3.00
C ILE A 87 -5.14 -4.21 -1.85
N GLY A 88 -5.32 -3.44 -0.77
CA GLY A 88 -4.47 -3.51 0.42
C GLY A 88 -4.53 -4.87 1.13
N GLU A 89 -5.71 -5.48 1.25
CA GLU A 89 -5.86 -6.83 1.81
C GLU A 89 -5.19 -7.88 0.93
N ARG A 90 -5.38 -7.78 -0.39
CA ARG A 90 -4.76 -8.69 -1.35
C ARG A 90 -3.24 -8.55 -1.34
N MET A 91 -2.71 -7.33 -1.20
CA MET A 91 -1.27 -7.08 -1.07
C MET A 91 -0.69 -7.75 0.18
N LYS A 92 -1.34 -7.61 1.34
CA LYS A 92 -0.94 -8.32 2.57
C LYS A 92 -0.93 -9.84 2.40
N SER A 93 -1.92 -10.39 1.69
CA SER A 93 -1.97 -11.84 1.39
C SER A 93 -0.81 -12.29 0.50
N MET A 94 -0.42 -11.47 -0.48
CA MET A 94 0.74 -11.71 -1.32
C MET A 94 2.04 -11.65 -0.51
N GLU A 95 2.21 -10.65 0.36
CA GLU A 95 3.37 -10.53 1.25
C GLU A 95 3.52 -11.76 2.17
N ALA A 96 2.43 -12.24 2.76
CA ALA A 96 2.44 -13.44 3.58
C ALA A 96 2.82 -14.70 2.78
N SER A 97 2.38 -14.77 1.52
CA SER A 97 2.73 -15.88 0.62
C SER A 97 4.22 -15.83 0.23
N LEU A 98 4.75 -14.64 -0.04
CA LEU A 98 6.18 -14.43 -0.30
C LEU A 98 7.04 -14.82 0.91
N ALA A 99 6.66 -14.39 2.12
CA ALA A 99 7.37 -14.76 3.34
C ALA A 99 7.40 -16.29 3.57
N ARG A 100 6.30 -17.00 3.23
CA ARG A 100 6.27 -18.47 3.29
C ARG A 100 7.19 -19.13 2.27
N ILE A 101 7.26 -18.59 1.05
CA ILE A 101 8.16 -19.09 0.00
C ILE A 101 9.61 -18.89 0.44
N GLU A 102 9.95 -17.72 0.96
CA GLU A 102 11.28 -17.41 1.48
C GLU A 102 11.67 -18.37 2.61
N ALA A 103 10.80 -18.60 3.59
CA ALA A 103 11.05 -19.55 4.68
C ALA A 103 11.30 -20.99 4.17
N ARG A 104 10.54 -21.43 3.16
CA ARG A 104 10.75 -22.75 2.54
C ARG A 104 12.10 -22.82 1.82
N LEU A 105 12.49 -21.78 1.08
CA LEU A 105 13.78 -21.73 0.40
C LEU A 105 14.94 -21.82 1.41
N VAL A 106 14.89 -21.05 2.49
CA VAL A 106 15.90 -21.10 3.56
C VAL A 106 15.95 -22.50 4.21
N SER A 107 14.79 -23.14 4.43
CA SER A 107 14.76 -24.49 4.99
C SER A 107 15.41 -25.53 4.08
N VAL A 108 15.19 -25.44 2.76
CA VAL A 108 15.76 -26.35 1.76
C VAL A 108 17.27 -26.14 1.64
N THR A 109 17.74 -24.89 1.63
CA THR A 109 19.19 -24.60 1.61
C THR A 109 19.88 -25.13 2.86
N ASN A 110 19.25 -24.97 4.03
CA ASN A 110 19.82 -25.47 5.29
C ASN A 110 19.81 -27.00 5.35
N ALA A 111 18.76 -27.66 4.85
CA ALA A 111 18.71 -29.11 4.75
C ALA A 111 19.79 -29.66 3.81
N ALA A 112 19.99 -29.03 2.65
CA ALA A 112 21.05 -29.39 1.71
C ALA A 112 22.45 -29.19 2.31
N ALA A 113 22.66 -28.10 3.06
CA ALA A 113 23.92 -27.86 3.77
C ALA A 113 24.18 -28.90 4.88
N ALA A 114 23.15 -29.29 5.63
CA ALA A 114 23.25 -30.32 6.67
C ALA A 114 23.56 -31.70 6.08
N GLU A 115 22.97 -32.03 4.93
CA GLU A 115 23.23 -33.28 4.21
C GLU A 115 24.66 -33.32 3.64
N ALA A 116 25.18 -32.19 3.15
CA ALA A 116 26.57 -32.06 2.72
C ALA A 116 27.57 -32.25 3.89
N ILE A 117 27.23 -31.78 5.09
CA ILE A 117 28.05 -31.98 6.31
C ILE A 117 27.99 -33.44 6.78
N SER A 118 26.84 -34.10 6.66
CA SER A 118 26.65 -35.49 7.09
C SER A 118 27.28 -36.52 6.14
N THR A 119 27.45 -36.17 4.86
CA THR A 119 28.12 -37.01 3.84
C THR A 119 29.62 -36.77 3.75
N ALA A 120 30.14 -35.73 4.42
CA ALA A 120 31.57 -35.47 4.50
C ALA A 120 32.27 -36.58 5.31
N PRO A 121 33.38 -37.16 4.79
CA PRO A 121 34.08 -38.24 5.48
C PRO A 121 34.58 -37.75 6.84
N PRO A 122 34.49 -38.58 7.90
CA PRO A 122 34.95 -38.19 9.22
C PRO A 122 36.45 -37.90 9.15
N THR A 123 36.83 -36.64 9.38
CA THR A 123 38.24 -36.30 9.56
C THR A 123 38.70 -36.91 10.88
N SER A 124 39.39 -38.06 10.76
CA SER A 124 40.01 -38.74 11.89
C SER A 124 41.04 -37.81 12.52
N LYS A 125 40.66 -37.13 13.61
CA LYS A 125 41.63 -36.37 14.40
C LYS A 125 42.70 -37.34 14.92
N PRO A 126 43.99 -37.02 14.77
CA PRO A 126 45.06 -37.90 15.20
C PRO A 126 44.96 -38.16 16.71
N PRO A 127 45.15 -39.41 17.16
CA PRO A 127 45.01 -39.79 18.56
C PRO A 127 45.99 -39.00 19.43
N ARG A 128 45.52 -38.46 20.56
CA ARG A 128 46.36 -37.73 21.52
C ARG A 128 47.41 -38.68 22.11
N THR A 129 48.66 -38.55 21.67
CA THR A 129 49.82 -39.34 22.13
C THR A 129 50.46 -38.82 23.42
N LYS A 130 49.77 -37.99 24.20
CA LYS A 130 50.29 -37.56 25.51
C LYS A 130 49.95 -38.60 26.57
N LYS A 131 50.84 -39.60 26.70
CA LYS A 131 50.91 -40.48 27.87
C LYS A 131 51.14 -39.61 29.12
N PRO A 132 50.31 -39.71 30.17
CA PRO A 132 50.59 -39.01 31.42
C PRO A 132 51.90 -39.55 32.03
N PRO A 133 52.69 -38.70 32.71
CA PRO A 133 53.92 -39.16 33.36
C PRO A 133 53.60 -40.25 34.39
N SER A 134 54.27 -41.39 34.27
CA SER A 134 54.21 -42.47 35.27
C SER A 134 54.71 -41.92 36.61
N ALA A 135 53.88 -42.01 37.64
CA ALA A 135 54.32 -41.82 39.01
C ALA A 135 55.05 -43.10 39.46
N GLU A 136 56.37 -43.14 39.29
CA GLU A 136 57.26 -44.13 39.91
C GLU A 136 58.27 -43.42 40.81
N GLY A 137 58.21 -43.75 42.12
CA GLY A 137 59.25 -43.56 43.14
C GLY A 137 59.44 -42.11 43.62
N SER A 138 59.44 -41.79 44.91
CA SER A 138 60.07 -42.45 46.06
C SER A 138 59.41 -41.88 47.34
N ALA A 139 59.04 -42.68 48.34
CA ALA A 139 59.89 -43.16 49.44
C ALA A 139 60.63 -42.02 50.18
#